data_AF-A0A7S2CVR6-F1
#
_entry.id   AF-A0A7S2CVR6-F1
#
_cell.length_a   1.000
_cell.length_b   1.000
_cell.length_c   1.000
_cell.angle_alpha   90.00
_cell.angle_beta   90.00
_cell.angle_gamma   90.00
#
_symmetry.space_group_name_H-M   'P 1'
#
loop_
_entity.id
_entity.type
_entity.pdbx_description
1 polymer ?
#
loop_
_entity_poly.entity_id
_entity_poly.type
_entity_poly.pdbx_seq_one_letter_code
_entity_poly.pdbx_strand_id
1 'polypeptide(L)'
;YRTSLNWALLQNIITVAGLGPYKVTQLFVGTANTVGARSTLHFDHNDNVYMQVSGVKRWILFAPSDTPYLYPHPVHHELDRRSKLDLAMPPMELRRRFPR
;
A
#
# COMPACT_ATOMS: atom_id res chain seq x y z
N TYR A 1 -27.54 -5.07 -0.86
CA TYR A 1 -26.38 -5.97 -0.75
C TYR A 1 -25.73 -5.76 0.61
N ARG A 2 -25.82 -6.72 1.55
CA ARG A 2 -25.05 -6.68 2.79
C ARG A 2 -23.73 -7.38 2.54
N THR A 3 -22.66 -6.62 2.34
CA THR A 3 -21.31 -7.16 2.38
C THR A 3 -20.86 -7.21 3.84
N SER A 4 -21.11 -8.33 4.50
CA SER A 4 -20.48 -8.64 5.79
C SER A 4 -19.15 -9.35 5.53
N LEU A 5 -18.14 -9.07 6.36
CA LEU A 5 -16.89 -9.82 6.34
C LEU A 5 -17.15 -11.29 6.67
N ASN A 6 -16.73 -12.19 5.79
CA ASN A 6 -16.77 -13.63 6.05
C ASN A 6 -15.54 -14.02 6.89
N TRP A 7 -15.76 -14.20 8.19
CA TRP A 7 -14.69 -14.53 9.14
C TRP A 7 -14.02 -15.88 8.85
N ALA A 8 -14.79 -16.89 8.45
CA ALA A 8 -14.22 -18.20 8.13
C ALA A 8 -13.30 -18.11 6.90
N LEU A 9 -13.70 -17.35 5.89
CA LEU A 9 -12.86 -17.10 4.71
C LEU A 9 -11.59 -16.34 5.09
N LEU A 10 -11.69 -15.30 5.91
CA LEU A 10 -10.52 -14.54 6.35
C LEU A 10 -9.53 -15.43 7.12
N GLN A 11 -10.02 -16.28 8.04
CA GLN A 11 -9.16 -17.22 8.77
C GLN A 11 -8.50 -18.22 7.81
N ASN A 12 -9.23 -18.75 6.84
CA ASN A 12 -8.64 -19.64 5.83
C ASN A 12 -7.54 -18.95 5.01
N ILE A 13 -7.73 -17.68 4.62
CA ILE A 13 -6.70 -16.90 3.92
C ILE A 13 -5.46 -16.73 4.80
N ILE A 14 -5.64 -16.34 6.07
CA ILE A 14 -4.54 -16.17 7.03
C ILE A 14 -3.76 -17.49 7.16
N THR A 15 -4.44 -18.61 7.34
CA THR A 15 -3.80 -19.93 7.49
C THR A 15 -3.07 -20.36 6.23
N VAL A 16 -3.73 -20.30 5.05
CA VAL A 16 -3.15 -20.81 3.79
C VAL A 16 -2.01 -19.94 3.30
N ALA A 17 -2.09 -18.61 3.46
CA ALA A 17 -1.02 -17.70 3.08
C ALA A 17 0.09 -17.60 4.15
N GLY A 18 -0.06 -18.26 5.29
CA GLY A 18 0.93 -18.24 6.38
C GLY A 18 1.11 -16.86 7.01
N LEU A 19 0.05 -16.04 7.02
CA LEU A 19 0.11 -14.68 7.58
C LEU A 19 0.21 -14.73 9.11
N GLY A 20 0.79 -13.68 9.70
CA GLY A 20 0.80 -13.49 11.14
C GLY A 20 -0.62 -13.39 11.75
N PRO A 21 -0.73 -13.46 13.10
CA PRO A 21 -2.02 -13.32 13.77
C PRO A 21 -2.64 -11.95 13.46
N TYR A 22 -3.97 -11.93 13.32
CA TYR A 22 -4.72 -10.69 13.12
C TYR A 22 -4.55 -9.76 14.33
N LYS A 23 -4.10 -8.52 14.07
CA LYS A 23 -3.83 -7.51 15.11
C LYS A 23 -4.74 -6.29 15.04
N VAL A 24 -5.02 -5.80 13.84
CA VAL A 24 -5.68 -4.50 13.63
C VAL A 24 -6.57 -4.53 12.39
N THR A 25 -7.69 -3.83 12.45
CA THR A 25 -8.49 -3.45 11.27
C THR A 25 -8.46 -1.94 11.14
N GLN A 26 -8.18 -1.46 9.93
CA GLN A 26 -8.22 -0.05 9.59
C GLN A 26 -9.28 0.21 8.52
N LEU A 27 -10.17 1.16 8.79
CA LEU A 27 -11.17 1.62 7.82
C LEU A 27 -10.62 2.82 7.04
N PHE A 28 -10.68 2.74 5.72
CA PHE A 28 -10.35 3.84 4.82
C PHE A 28 -11.61 4.34 4.11
N VAL A 29 -11.90 5.63 4.24
CA VAL A 29 -12.98 6.30 3.52
C VAL A 29 -12.39 7.49 2.79
N GLY A 30 -12.54 7.53 1.47
CA GLY A 30 -12.12 8.65 0.62
C GLY A 30 -13.27 9.13 -0.25
N THR A 31 -13.26 10.40 -0.63
CA THR A 31 -14.31 10.99 -1.49
C THR A 31 -13.82 11.08 -2.93
N ALA A 32 -14.71 10.82 -3.90
CA ALA A 32 -14.40 10.81 -5.33
C ALA A 32 -13.89 12.16 -5.87
N ASN A 33 -14.25 13.28 -5.21
CA ASN A 33 -13.82 14.62 -5.59
C ASN A 33 -12.37 14.94 -5.17
N THR A 34 -11.71 14.03 -4.46
CA THR A 34 -10.29 14.21 -4.14
C THR A 34 -9.47 13.73 -5.34
N VAL A 35 -9.27 14.61 -6.33
CA VAL A 35 -8.14 14.49 -7.27
C VAL A 35 -6.86 14.53 -6.42
N GLY A 36 -6.46 13.39 -5.87
CA GLY A 36 -5.37 13.32 -4.89
C GLY A 36 -5.59 12.46 -3.64
N ALA A 37 -6.70 11.72 -3.48
CA ALA A 37 -6.79 10.69 -2.42
C ALA A 37 -5.85 9.50 -2.74
N ARG A 38 -4.55 9.75 -2.61
CA ARG A 38 -3.47 8.80 -2.84
C ARG A 38 -2.68 8.60 -1.56
N SER A 39 -2.36 7.35 -1.27
CA SER A 39 -1.26 7.03 -0.37
C SER A 39 0.03 7.07 -1.19
N THR A 40 1.07 7.71 -0.68
CA THR A 40 2.40 7.63 -1.31
C THR A 40 2.90 6.19 -1.28
N LEU A 41 3.80 5.82 -2.19
CA LEU A 41 4.37 4.48 -2.21
C LEU A 41 5.13 4.22 -0.89
N HIS A 42 4.82 3.13 -0.22
CA HIS A 42 5.44 2.70 1.04
C HIS A 42 5.30 1.20 1.21
N PHE A 43 5.99 0.65 2.21
CA PHE A 43 5.77 -0.71 2.68
C PHE A 43 5.34 -0.70 4.16
N ASP A 44 4.62 -1.75 4.54
CA ASP A 44 4.23 -2.02 5.92
C ASP A 44 5.10 -3.13 6.51
N HIS A 45 5.23 -3.14 7.84
CA HIS A 45 5.96 -4.20 8.55
C HIS A 45 5.12 -5.47 8.76
N ASN A 46 3.80 -5.36 8.67
CA ASN A 46 2.89 -6.47 8.89
C ASN A 46 2.28 -6.90 7.57
N ASP A 47 1.91 -8.17 7.50
CA ASP A 47 1.03 -8.67 6.45
C ASP A 47 -0.29 -7.90 6.44
N ASN A 48 -0.86 -7.72 5.24
CA ASN A 48 -2.09 -6.96 5.07
C ASN A 48 -3.08 -7.68 4.15
N VAL A 49 -4.34 -7.77 4.58
CA VAL A 49 -5.47 -8.22 3.76
C VAL A 49 -6.36 -7.01 3.51
N TYR A 50 -6.42 -6.55 2.26
CA TYR A 50 -7.23 -5.40 1.88
C TYR A 50 -8.58 -5.82 1.28
N MET A 51 -9.67 -5.31 1.85
CA MET A 51 -11.04 -5.56 1.37
C MET A 51 -11.68 -4.26 0.88
N GLN A 52 -11.97 -4.16 -0.42
CA GLN A 52 -12.71 -3.04 -0.98
C GLN A 52 -14.21 -3.20 -0.67
N VAL A 53 -14.79 -2.24 0.06
CA VAL A 53 -16.21 -2.26 0.43
C VAL A 53 -17.07 -1.45 -0.56
N SER A 54 -16.60 -0.29 -1.00
CA SER A 54 -17.33 0.57 -1.95
C SER A 54 -16.37 1.45 -2.77
N GLY A 55 -16.70 1.74 -4.03
CA GLY A 55 -15.85 2.50 -4.96
C GLY A 55 -14.72 1.67 -5.57
N VAL A 56 -13.77 2.35 -6.23
CA VAL A 56 -12.63 1.73 -6.93
C VAL A 56 -11.32 2.34 -6.42
N LYS A 57 -10.33 1.49 -6.14
CA LYS A 57 -8.98 1.91 -5.79
C LYS A 57 -7.96 1.28 -6.74
N ARG A 58 -7.10 2.09 -7.34
CA ARG A 58 -5.96 1.61 -8.13
C ARG A 58 -4.80 1.29 -7.18
N TRP A 59 -4.24 0.09 -7.34
CA TRP A 59 -3.04 -0.34 -6.63
C TRP A 59 -1.85 -0.39 -7.59
N ILE A 60 -0.69 0.05 -7.12
CA ILE A 60 0.60 -0.11 -7.79
C ILE A 60 1.51 -0.77 -6.76
N LEU A 61 1.97 -1.99 -7.07
CA LEU A 61 2.77 -2.81 -6.17
C LEU A 61 4.13 -3.06 -6.83
N PHE A 62 5.17 -3.11 -5.99
CA PHE A 62 6.54 -3.45 -6.36
C PHE A 62 7.01 -4.59 -5.46
N ALA A 63 7.91 -5.42 -5.98
CA ALA A 63 8.46 -6.50 -5.17
C ALA A 63 9.44 -5.94 -4.12
N PRO A 64 9.63 -6.60 -2.97
CA PRO A 64 10.65 -6.19 -2.01
C PRO A 64 12.06 -6.09 -2.61
N SER A 65 12.38 -6.92 -3.61
CA SER A 65 13.64 -6.86 -4.36
C SER A 65 13.85 -5.54 -5.11
N ASP A 66 12.78 -4.79 -5.39
CA ASP A 66 12.87 -3.51 -6.08
C ASP A 66 13.22 -2.35 -5.15
N THR A 67 13.25 -2.57 -3.82
CA THR A 67 13.50 -1.55 -2.79
C THR A 67 14.69 -0.62 -3.09
N PRO A 68 15.86 -1.10 -3.58
CA PRO A 68 16.98 -0.23 -3.94
C PRO A 68 16.63 0.84 -4.99
N TYR A 69 15.67 0.56 -5.87
CA TYR A 69 15.20 1.47 -6.93
C TYR A 69 14.01 2.33 -6.49
N LEU A 70 13.48 2.13 -5.28
CA LEU A 70 12.34 2.86 -4.74
C LEU A 70 12.76 3.98 -3.78
N TYR A 71 14.05 4.16 -3.53
CA TYR A 71 14.61 5.29 -2.77
C TYR A 71 13.86 5.58 -1.46
N PRO A 72 13.80 4.62 -0.51
CA PRO A 72 13.14 4.86 0.76
C PRO A 72 13.82 6.00 1.54
N HIS A 73 13.07 6.64 2.44
CA HIS A 73 13.68 7.49 3.46
C HIS A 73 14.57 6.67 4.40
N PRO A 74 15.62 7.27 5.00
CA PRO A 74 16.44 6.59 6.01
C PRO A 74 15.59 6.07 7.17
N VAL A 75 16.04 4.98 7.78
CA VAL A 75 15.42 4.45 9.01
C VAL A 75 15.46 5.54 10.08
N HIS A 76 14.37 5.65 10.85
CA HIS A 76 14.12 6.71 11.86
C HIS A 76 13.78 8.10 11.30
N HIS A 77 13.69 8.29 9.98
CA HIS A 77 13.10 9.50 9.42
C HIS A 77 11.59 9.54 9.71
N GLU A 78 10.97 10.73 9.78
CA GLU A 78 9.50 10.87 9.97
C GLU A 78 8.66 10.21 8.87
N LEU A 79 9.30 9.95 7.73
CA LEU A 79 8.72 9.34 6.52
C LEU A 79 9.33 7.96 6.26
N ASP A 80 9.92 7.34 7.28
CA ASP A 80 10.45 5.98 7.21
C ASP A 80 9.45 5.04 6.54
N ARG A 81 9.99 4.14 5.71
CA ARG A 81 9.29 3.17 4.85
C ARG A 81 8.54 3.75 3.66
N ARG A 82 8.47 5.07 3.52
CA ARG A 82 7.92 5.72 2.33
C ARG A 82 9.01 5.90 1.28
N SER A 83 8.62 5.76 0.03
CA SER A 83 9.44 6.08 -1.14
C SER A 83 9.54 7.59 -1.33
N LYS A 84 10.71 8.06 -1.74
CA LYS A 84 10.91 9.44 -2.22
C LYS A 84 10.34 9.65 -3.62
N LEU A 85 9.95 8.58 -4.33
CA LEU A 85 9.36 8.66 -5.66
C LEU A 85 7.93 9.17 -5.57
N ASP A 86 7.63 10.20 -6.36
CA ASP A 86 6.25 10.59 -6.64
C ASP A 86 5.80 9.97 -7.96
N LEU A 87 5.04 8.86 -7.88
CA LEU A 87 4.55 8.13 -9.06
C LEU A 87 3.53 8.90 -9.92
N ALA A 88 3.06 10.08 -9.48
CA ALA A 88 2.25 10.96 -10.33
C ALA A 88 3.12 11.93 -11.15
N MET A 89 4.42 12.04 -10.87
CA MET A 89 5.31 12.86 -11.68
C MET A 89 5.56 12.22 -13.06
N PRO A 90 5.81 13.05 -14.10
CA PRO A 90 6.18 12.56 -15.42
C PRO A 90 7.41 11.63 -15.36
N PRO A 91 7.46 10.55 -16.15
CA PRO A 91 8.59 9.60 -16.13
C PRO A 91 9.96 10.25 -16.39
N MET A 92 10.01 11.30 -17.23
CA MET A 92 11.25 12.03 -17.52
C MET A 92 11.78 12.78 -16.28
N GLU A 93 10.88 13.33 -15.47
CA GLU A 93 11.22 14.01 -14.21
C GLU A 93 11.72 13.01 -13.17
N LEU A 94 11.06 11.85 -13.05
CA LEU A 94 11.52 10.78 -12.17
C LEU A 94 12.92 10.29 -12.56
N ARG A 95 13.17 10.04 -13.86
CA ARG A 95 14.49 9.61 -14.35
C ARG A 95 15.58 10.64 -14.08
N ARG A 96 15.27 11.93 -14.19
CA ARG A 96 16.23 13.00 -13.90
C ARG A 96 16.60 13.08 -12.42
N ARG A 97 15.61 12.93 -11.52
CA ARG A 97 15.81 13.03 -10.06
C ARG A 97 16.38 11.75 -9.44
N PHE A 98 16.08 10.61 -10.04
CA PHE A 98 16.40 9.28 -9.54
C PHE A 98 17.00 8.42 -10.66
N PRO A 99 18.20 8.78 -11.16
CA PRO A 99 18.91 8.01 -12.17
C PRO A 99 19.26 6.62 -11.62
N ARG A 100 19.19 5.59 -12.47
CA ARG A 100 19.57 4.22 -12.10
C ARG A 100 21.03 4.10 -11.75
#